data_AF-A0A8J2ZP01-F1
#
_entry.id   AF-A0A8J2ZP01-F1
#
_cell.length_a   1.000
_cell.length_b   1.000
_cell.length_c   1.000
_cell.angle_alpha   90.00
_cell.angle_beta   90.00
_cell.angle_gamma   90.00
#
_symmetry.space_group_name_H-M   'P 1'
#
loop_
_entity.id
_entity.type
_entity.pdbx_description
1 polymer ?
#
loop_
_entity_poly.entity_id
_entity_poly.type
_entity_poly.pdbx_seq_one_letter_code
_entity_poly.pdbx_strand_id
1 'polypeptide(L)'
;MRKSITLFLFIIAAALLTACGGKEEPAREANDAEPKETEQAPELTDEEAKKIVIEGFRNIELEMEKLQEDYSQEWMQVDWLEPKDAEIYEEGMEITRAALADYIAEPSLDDYVKTYLYAYFNFLDGSGMSSKDIGVRFEVVEQTEDSLKASYLLLADEAEYVTPGKRIVQFIKEEESWKLSDDEFISAEEEPLELTFADLEDYYQLLAENYDMPGELELIDEVENGEETFIVYAMDGFVMARNVSDSSLNEELAAQYRDEAAAETEESEGAEETAANESGAGTAPTERSANISGYDIIIKEERNEWVEASVAYPKLGIENIDQDIAAKMEEQFQEYWAAAKEMESTAKEYGQSYWFTVKIEEIAETDRYVSMQFLHSTYEGGVHGNAFVETFTYDKQSGALWRLEDVLQGDTAKLEKLAALVHDQLMNQEGLFYDVIPEATEARWENFSTFALTEQTLIIFFQPYEVGPYAAGIVEAEIRLDELGLAF
;
A
#
# COMPACT_ATOMS: atom_id res chain seq x y z
N MET A 1 -53.47 11.91 -8.62
CA MET A 1 -53.38 13.15 -7.82
C MET A 1 -51.94 13.62 -7.86
N ARG A 2 -51.66 14.66 -8.65
CA ARG A 2 -50.38 15.37 -8.71
C ARG A 2 -50.51 16.65 -7.88
N LYS A 3 -49.53 16.95 -7.03
CA LYS A 3 -49.27 18.26 -6.40
C LYS A 3 -47.74 18.33 -6.26
N SER A 4 -47.00 19.01 -7.15
CA SER A 4 -46.79 20.46 -7.25
C SER A 4 -46.34 21.06 -5.92
N ILE A 5 -45.02 21.30 -5.78
CA ILE A 5 -44.42 22.16 -4.75
C ILE A 5 -43.84 23.37 -5.46
N THR A 6 -44.09 24.51 -4.84
CA THR A 6 -44.08 25.86 -5.38
C THR A 6 -42.79 26.58 -4.99
N LEU A 7 -42.20 27.25 -5.97
CA LEU A 7 -41.10 28.21 -5.88
C LEU A 7 -41.43 29.36 -4.92
N PHE A 8 -40.57 29.63 -3.93
CA PHE A 8 -40.68 30.80 -3.04
C PHE A 8 -39.74 31.91 -3.52
N LEU A 9 -40.35 33.03 -3.91
CA LEU A 9 -39.72 34.30 -4.23
C LEU A 9 -40.14 35.27 -3.11
N PHE A 10 -39.19 35.81 -2.34
CA PHE A 10 -39.48 36.85 -1.35
C PHE A 10 -38.85 38.19 -1.77
N ILE A 11 -39.76 39.16 -1.76
CA ILE A 11 -39.67 40.61 -2.03
C ILE A 11 -39.04 41.33 -0.83
N ILE A 12 -38.41 42.50 -1.05
CA ILE A 12 -38.46 43.75 -0.23
C ILE A 12 -37.44 44.74 -0.86
N ALA A 13 -37.61 46.05 -0.96
CA ALA A 13 -38.73 46.98 -0.97
C ALA A 13 -38.18 48.34 -1.47
N ALA A 14 -39.07 49.18 -1.99
CA ALA A 14 -38.79 50.46 -2.61
C ALA A 14 -38.46 51.61 -1.63
N ALA A 15 -37.76 52.63 -2.12
CA ALA A 15 -37.98 54.02 -1.70
C ALA A 15 -37.65 55.02 -2.82
N LEU A 16 -38.66 55.79 -3.21
CA LEU A 16 -38.63 56.95 -4.12
C LEU A 16 -37.88 58.13 -3.51
N LEU A 17 -37.23 58.95 -4.35
CA LEU A 17 -37.23 60.41 -4.20
C LEU A 17 -37.10 61.12 -5.56
N THR A 18 -37.91 62.17 -5.69
CA THR A 18 -38.30 62.92 -6.88
C THR A 18 -37.31 63.99 -7.35
N ALA A 19 -37.47 64.34 -8.63
CA ALA A 19 -36.72 65.27 -9.47
C ALA A 19 -36.64 66.74 -9.02
N CYS A 20 -35.59 67.44 -9.49
CA CYS A 20 -35.66 68.85 -9.94
C CYS A 20 -34.46 69.26 -10.83
N GLY A 21 -34.76 69.82 -12.01
CA GLY A 21 -34.21 71.11 -12.47
C GLY A 21 -32.94 71.10 -13.33
N GLY A 22 -33.10 71.30 -14.64
CA GLY A 22 -32.03 71.30 -15.65
C GLY A 22 -31.03 72.47 -15.65
N LYS A 23 -29.96 72.28 -16.44
CA LYS A 23 -29.36 73.25 -17.37
C LYS A 23 -28.35 72.54 -18.29
N GLU A 24 -28.49 72.73 -19.60
CA GLU A 24 -27.56 72.28 -20.65
C GLU A 24 -26.37 73.25 -20.83
N GLU A 25 -25.17 72.68 -21.02
CA GLU A 25 -24.11 73.00 -22.03
C GLU A 25 -22.73 72.51 -21.54
N PRO A 26 -21.74 72.22 -22.42
CA PRO A 26 -21.80 71.64 -23.76
C PRO A 26 -20.95 70.34 -23.87
N ALA A 27 -21.08 69.67 -25.03
CA ALA A 27 -20.42 68.42 -25.37
C ALA A 27 -18.90 68.43 -25.14
N ARG A 28 -18.40 67.41 -24.43
CA ARG A 28 -17.01 66.97 -24.47
C ARG A 28 -16.96 65.71 -25.32
N GLU A 29 -16.13 65.74 -26.35
CA GLU A 29 -15.88 64.65 -27.30
C GLU A 29 -15.75 63.31 -26.56
N ALA A 30 -16.60 62.36 -26.92
CA ALA A 30 -16.37 60.97 -26.61
C ALA A 30 -15.10 60.57 -27.37
N ASN A 31 -14.03 60.32 -26.63
CA ASN A 31 -12.98 59.45 -27.13
C ASN A 31 -13.66 58.09 -27.32
N ASP A 32 -13.83 57.68 -28.58
CA ASP A 32 -13.99 56.28 -28.95
C ASP A 32 -12.71 55.55 -28.51
N ALA A 33 -12.64 55.19 -27.23
CA ALA A 33 -11.83 54.07 -26.82
C ALA A 33 -12.70 52.84 -27.10
N GLU A 34 -12.29 52.05 -28.08
CA GLU A 34 -12.72 50.66 -28.21
C GLU A 34 -12.71 50.00 -26.82
N PRO A 35 -13.64 49.10 -26.51
CA PRO A 35 -13.59 48.37 -25.25
C PRO A 35 -12.21 47.72 -25.20
N LYS A 36 -11.39 48.09 -24.21
CA LYS A 36 -10.22 47.28 -23.89
C LYS A 36 -10.78 45.89 -23.62
N GLU A 37 -10.43 44.94 -24.48
CA GLU A 37 -10.46 43.53 -24.14
C GLU A 37 -9.83 43.43 -22.76
N THR A 38 -10.64 43.11 -21.76
CA THR A 38 -10.16 42.56 -20.51
C THR A 38 -9.40 41.31 -20.93
N GLU A 39 -8.06 41.38 -20.90
CA GLU A 39 -7.22 40.19 -20.95
C GLU A 39 -7.77 39.25 -19.88
N GLN A 40 -8.45 38.18 -20.31
CA GLN A 40 -8.72 37.05 -19.45
C GLN A 40 -7.35 36.60 -18.94
N ALA A 41 -7.24 36.40 -17.62
CA ALA A 41 -6.05 35.75 -17.08
C ALA A 41 -5.78 34.48 -17.91
N PRO A 42 -4.52 34.19 -18.27
CA PRO A 42 -4.22 33.01 -19.06
C PRO A 42 -4.76 31.77 -18.33
N GLU A 43 -5.54 30.97 -19.04
CA GLU A 43 -6.03 29.67 -18.54
C GLU A 43 -4.81 28.81 -18.16
N LEU A 44 -4.91 28.11 -17.02
CA LEU A 44 -3.89 27.18 -16.55
C LEU A 44 -3.71 26.09 -17.60
N THR A 45 -2.46 25.73 -17.86
CA THR A 45 -2.17 24.50 -18.61
C THR A 45 -2.51 23.28 -17.77
N ASP A 46 -2.75 22.13 -18.41
CA ASP A 46 -3.07 20.88 -17.69
C ASP A 46 -1.98 20.50 -16.68
N GLU A 47 -0.71 20.77 -17.01
CA GLU A 47 0.43 20.59 -16.09
C GLU A 47 0.40 21.52 -14.88
N GLU A 48 0.08 22.81 -15.09
CA GLU A 48 -0.06 23.77 -13.98
C GLU A 48 -1.25 23.41 -13.09
N ALA A 49 -2.37 23.01 -13.69
CA ALA A 49 -3.55 22.54 -12.97
C ALA A 49 -3.27 21.25 -12.18
N LYS A 50 -2.64 20.25 -12.80
CA LYS A 50 -2.25 18.99 -12.16
C LYS A 50 -1.35 19.25 -10.95
N LYS A 51 -0.37 20.14 -11.09
CA LYS A 51 0.51 20.55 -9.99
C LYS A 51 -0.27 21.19 -8.84
N ILE A 52 -1.21 22.09 -9.12
CA ILE A 52 -2.05 22.72 -8.09
C ILE A 52 -2.82 21.66 -7.29
N VAL A 53 -3.43 20.70 -7.98
CA VAL A 53 -4.19 19.63 -7.33
C VAL A 53 -3.27 18.75 -6.48
N ILE A 54 -2.15 18.28 -7.03
CA ILE A 54 -1.17 17.44 -6.31
C ILE A 54 -0.64 18.17 -5.05
N GLU A 55 -0.23 19.42 -5.20
CA GLU A 55 0.33 20.22 -4.10
C GLU A 55 -0.74 20.52 -3.02
N GLY A 56 -2.00 20.73 -3.44
CA GLY A 56 -3.14 20.87 -2.55
C GLY A 56 -3.36 19.66 -1.65
N PHE A 57 -3.45 18.46 -2.23
CA PHE A 57 -3.57 17.22 -1.45
C PHE A 57 -2.32 16.96 -0.60
N ARG A 58 -1.11 17.18 -1.14
CA ARG A 58 0.14 16.92 -0.40
C ARG A 58 0.27 17.79 0.85
N ASN A 59 -0.15 19.04 0.79
CA ASN A 59 -0.11 19.93 1.95
C ASN A 59 -1.07 19.49 3.06
N ILE A 60 -2.25 18.97 2.69
CA ILE A 60 -3.19 18.38 3.66
C ILE A 60 -2.58 17.13 4.29
N GLU A 61 -2.02 16.23 3.48
CA GLU A 61 -1.34 15.01 3.96
C GLU A 61 -0.22 15.35 4.95
N LEU A 62 0.61 16.36 4.66
CA LEU A 62 1.71 16.79 5.54
C LEU A 62 1.22 17.26 6.91
N GLU A 63 0.07 17.94 7.00
CA GLU A 63 -0.48 18.33 8.30
C GLU A 63 -1.07 17.12 9.03
N MET A 64 -1.72 16.21 8.31
CA MET A 64 -2.28 14.99 8.91
C MET A 64 -1.19 14.04 9.42
N GLU A 65 -0.07 13.90 8.69
CA GLU A 65 1.11 13.14 9.11
C GLU A 65 1.66 13.67 10.45
N LYS A 66 1.79 15.01 10.60
CA LYS A 66 2.22 15.62 11.88
C LYS A 66 1.24 15.36 13.01
N LEU A 67 -0.06 15.48 12.75
CA LEU A 67 -1.08 15.19 13.76
C LEU A 67 -1.03 13.71 14.16
N GLN A 68 -0.81 12.81 13.21
CA GLN A 68 -0.65 11.39 13.50
C GLN A 68 0.57 11.13 14.38
N GLU A 69 1.71 11.75 14.09
CA GLU A 69 2.92 11.69 14.92
C GLU A 69 2.64 12.19 16.36
N ASP A 70 2.01 13.36 16.50
CA ASP A 70 1.78 14.01 17.78
C ASP A 70 0.70 13.31 18.64
N TYR A 71 -0.32 12.69 18.02
CA TYR A 71 -1.54 12.24 18.71
C TYR A 71 -1.90 10.75 18.53
N SER A 72 -1.10 9.95 17.81
CA SER A 72 -1.39 8.54 17.50
C SER A 72 -1.90 7.72 18.69
N GLN A 73 -1.21 7.76 19.83
CA GLN A 73 -1.54 6.98 21.02
C GLN A 73 -2.97 7.25 21.55
N GLU A 74 -3.39 8.51 21.50
CA GLU A 74 -4.67 8.97 22.05
C GLU A 74 -5.79 8.84 21.03
N TRP A 75 -5.54 9.24 19.78
CA TRP A 75 -6.56 9.39 18.75
C TRP A 75 -6.85 8.12 17.96
N MET A 76 -5.93 7.15 17.91
CA MET A 76 -6.18 5.85 17.25
C MET A 76 -7.27 5.01 17.96
N GLN A 77 -7.55 5.31 19.23
CA GLN A 77 -8.56 4.61 20.04
C GLN A 77 -9.97 5.18 19.83
N VAL A 78 -10.09 6.30 19.11
CA VAL A 78 -11.33 7.06 18.94
C VAL A 78 -11.98 6.62 17.64
N ASP A 79 -13.25 6.28 17.69
CA ASP A 79 -14.08 6.11 16.48
C ASP A 79 -14.50 7.52 16.02
N TRP A 80 -13.86 8.05 14.98
CA TRP A 80 -14.10 9.42 14.51
C TRP A 80 -15.42 9.59 13.75
N LEU A 81 -16.07 8.49 13.33
CA LEU A 81 -17.42 8.51 12.77
C LEU A 81 -18.50 8.46 13.86
N GLU A 82 -18.29 7.62 14.87
CA GLU A 82 -19.22 7.45 16.00
C GLU A 82 -18.53 7.73 17.36
N PRO A 83 -18.13 8.99 17.63
CA PRO A 83 -17.33 9.33 18.80
C PRO A 83 -18.10 9.06 20.10
N LYS A 84 -17.49 8.27 20.98
CA LYS A 84 -18.02 7.98 22.33
C LYS A 84 -17.53 8.94 23.38
N ASP A 85 -16.35 9.53 23.17
CA ASP A 85 -15.77 10.56 24.03
C ASP A 85 -15.94 11.92 23.35
N ALA A 86 -16.85 12.74 23.89
CA ALA A 86 -17.15 14.05 23.33
C ALA A 86 -16.03 15.08 23.58
N GLU A 87 -15.20 14.89 24.62
CA GLU A 87 -14.12 15.83 24.93
C GLU A 87 -12.98 15.66 23.92
N ILE A 88 -12.53 14.42 23.72
CA ILE A 88 -11.48 14.09 22.74
C ILE A 88 -11.94 14.41 21.31
N TYR A 89 -13.21 14.15 20.99
CA TYR A 89 -13.75 14.45 19.66
C TYR A 89 -13.72 15.95 19.35
N GLU A 90 -14.23 16.80 20.26
CA GLU A 90 -14.24 18.26 20.05
C GLU A 90 -12.81 18.82 19.99
N GLU A 91 -11.90 18.32 20.83
CA GLU A 91 -10.49 18.72 20.81
C GLU A 91 -9.81 18.35 19.48
N GLY A 92 -9.95 17.10 19.02
CA GLY A 92 -9.35 16.66 17.76
C GLY A 92 -9.95 17.36 16.54
N MET A 93 -11.27 17.61 16.54
CA MET A 93 -11.93 18.44 15.53
C MET A 93 -11.35 19.86 15.50
N GLU A 94 -11.21 20.53 16.66
CA GLU A 94 -10.68 21.90 16.73
C GLU A 94 -9.22 21.99 16.25
N ILE A 95 -8.37 21.07 16.71
CA ILE A 95 -6.95 21.02 16.34
C ILE A 95 -6.79 20.75 14.84
N THR A 96 -7.48 19.73 14.32
CA THR A 96 -7.38 19.36 12.91
C THR A 96 -7.97 20.43 12.00
N ARG A 97 -9.10 21.03 12.40
CA ARG A 97 -9.69 22.16 11.67
C ARG A 97 -8.72 23.33 11.58
N ALA A 98 -8.01 23.66 12.66
CA ALA A 98 -7.01 24.72 12.64
C ALA A 98 -5.83 24.39 11.71
N ALA A 99 -5.40 23.13 11.65
CA ALA A 99 -4.33 22.68 10.78
C ALA A 99 -4.71 22.73 9.29
N LEU A 100 -5.97 22.42 8.94
CA LEU A 100 -6.42 22.30 7.55
C LEU A 100 -7.06 23.57 6.96
N ALA A 101 -7.31 24.61 7.76
CA ALA A 101 -8.03 25.82 7.33
C ALA A 101 -7.35 26.63 6.20
N ASP A 102 -6.03 26.48 6.05
CA ASP A 102 -5.26 27.12 4.98
C ASP A 102 -5.33 26.37 3.64
N TYR A 103 -5.79 25.12 3.65
CA TYR A 103 -5.78 24.22 2.48
C TYR A 103 -7.19 23.79 2.03
N ILE A 104 -8.19 23.93 2.90
CA ILE A 104 -9.57 23.53 2.63
C ILE A 104 -10.50 24.73 2.84
N ALA A 105 -11.43 24.92 1.92
CA ALA A 105 -12.38 26.02 1.96
C ALA A 105 -13.38 25.85 3.13
N GLU A 106 -13.68 26.96 3.81
CA GLU A 106 -14.56 27.00 4.99
C GLU A 106 -15.91 26.29 4.84
N PRO A 107 -16.62 26.33 3.68
CA PRO A 107 -17.89 25.62 3.54
C PRO A 107 -17.79 24.09 3.69
N SER A 108 -16.62 23.52 3.41
CA SER A 108 -16.39 22.06 3.34
C SER A 108 -15.40 21.57 4.42
N LEU A 109 -14.73 22.50 5.11
CA LEU A 109 -13.66 22.22 6.06
C LEU A 109 -14.07 21.20 7.13
N ASP A 110 -15.22 21.38 7.79
CA ASP A 110 -15.64 20.48 8.88
C ASP A 110 -15.92 19.04 8.39
N ASP A 111 -16.39 18.88 7.15
CA ASP A 111 -16.67 17.56 6.58
C ASP A 111 -15.37 16.85 6.16
N TYR A 112 -14.42 17.59 5.58
CA TYR A 112 -13.09 17.05 5.32
C TYR A 112 -12.31 16.73 6.58
N VAL A 113 -12.38 17.58 7.61
CA VAL A 113 -11.71 17.33 8.90
C VAL A 113 -12.15 15.98 9.47
N LYS A 114 -13.45 15.69 9.47
CA LYS A 114 -13.96 14.38 9.91
C LYS A 114 -13.43 13.24 9.04
N THR A 115 -13.44 13.45 7.72
CA THR A 115 -12.99 12.44 6.76
C THR A 115 -11.50 12.12 6.94
N TYR A 116 -10.65 13.13 7.10
CA TYR A 116 -9.21 12.96 7.31
C TYR A 116 -8.88 12.40 8.70
N LEU A 117 -9.57 12.83 9.77
CA LEU A 117 -9.44 12.22 11.09
C LEU A 117 -9.76 10.73 11.06
N TYR A 118 -10.87 10.38 10.40
CA TYR A 118 -11.26 8.99 10.24
C TYR A 118 -10.25 8.20 9.41
N ALA A 119 -9.80 8.75 8.27
CA ALA A 119 -8.81 8.10 7.41
C ALA A 119 -7.49 7.81 8.14
N TYR A 120 -6.92 8.82 8.82
CA TYR A 120 -5.58 8.73 9.41
C TYR A 120 -5.54 8.00 10.76
N PHE A 121 -6.63 7.97 11.53
CA PHE A 121 -6.62 7.40 12.88
C PHE A 121 -7.49 6.16 13.05
N ASN A 122 -8.34 5.80 12.08
CA ASN A 122 -9.10 4.55 12.09
C ASN A 122 -8.69 3.58 10.98
N PHE A 123 -7.45 3.70 10.47
CA PHE A 123 -6.81 2.77 9.55
C PHE A 123 -7.64 2.50 8.28
N LEU A 124 -8.25 3.54 7.73
CA LEU A 124 -8.72 3.47 6.35
C LEU A 124 -7.60 3.96 5.44
N ASP A 125 -6.77 3.03 5.01
CA ASP A 125 -6.01 3.27 3.79
C ASP A 125 -7.00 3.37 2.62
N GLY A 126 -6.72 4.26 1.65
CA GLY A 126 -7.40 4.19 0.34
C GLY A 126 -8.69 4.98 0.18
N SER A 127 -8.84 6.16 0.80
CA SER A 127 -9.93 7.06 0.38
C SER A 127 -9.78 7.60 -1.07
N GLY A 128 -8.69 7.27 -1.78
CA GLY A 128 -8.36 7.80 -3.11
C GLY A 128 -8.10 9.31 -3.08
N MET A 129 -7.70 9.81 -1.90
CA MET A 129 -7.40 11.22 -1.63
C MET A 129 -5.90 11.40 -1.36
N SER A 130 -5.04 10.56 -1.96
CA SER A 130 -3.61 10.80 -1.89
C SER A 130 -3.13 11.69 -3.02
N SER A 131 -2.14 12.52 -2.73
CA SER A 131 -1.38 13.24 -3.77
C SER A 131 -0.74 12.29 -4.78
N LYS A 132 -0.48 11.03 -4.38
CA LYS A 132 0.11 9.97 -5.21
C LYS A 132 -0.87 9.30 -6.18
N ASP A 133 -2.17 9.49 -5.99
CA ASP A 133 -3.19 8.87 -6.83
C ASP A 133 -3.51 9.73 -8.08
N ILE A 134 -3.00 10.96 -8.13
CA ILE A 134 -3.36 11.95 -9.16
C ILE A 134 -2.45 11.80 -10.37
N GLY A 135 -2.97 11.26 -11.47
CA GLY A 135 -2.26 11.35 -12.73
C GLY A 135 -2.92 10.71 -13.93
N VAL A 136 -3.58 9.57 -13.73
CA VAL A 136 -4.19 8.79 -14.81
C VAL A 136 -5.33 9.58 -15.45
N ARG A 137 -5.21 9.86 -16.76
CA ARG A 137 -6.21 10.63 -17.51
C ARG A 137 -6.61 11.92 -16.78
N PHE A 138 -5.62 12.68 -16.33
CA PHE A 138 -5.88 13.97 -15.69
C PHE A 138 -6.45 14.96 -16.71
N GLU A 139 -7.61 15.55 -16.41
CA GLU A 139 -8.31 16.48 -17.29
C GLU A 139 -8.78 17.70 -16.50
N VAL A 140 -8.52 18.90 -17.03
CA VAL A 140 -9.20 20.11 -16.55
C VAL A 140 -10.63 20.13 -17.09
N VAL A 141 -11.60 20.00 -16.19
CA VAL A 141 -13.03 19.96 -16.52
C VAL A 141 -13.59 21.36 -16.72
N GLU A 142 -13.28 22.26 -15.80
CA GLU A 142 -13.71 23.67 -15.83
C GLU A 142 -12.71 24.52 -15.07
N GLN A 143 -12.40 25.72 -15.56
CA GLN A 143 -11.57 26.66 -14.83
C GLN A 143 -11.98 28.11 -15.04
N THR A 144 -11.67 28.93 -14.05
CA THR A 144 -11.76 30.40 -14.06
C THR A 144 -10.50 30.96 -13.38
N GLU A 145 -10.39 32.28 -13.27
CA GLU A 145 -9.29 32.92 -12.53
C GLU A 145 -9.21 32.44 -11.07
N ASP A 146 -10.35 32.14 -10.45
CA ASP A 146 -10.47 31.83 -9.02
C ASP A 146 -11.00 30.40 -8.73
N SER A 147 -11.16 29.54 -9.74
CA SER A 147 -11.63 28.16 -9.54
C SER A 147 -11.04 27.21 -10.56
N LEU A 148 -10.68 26.01 -10.10
CA LEU A 148 -10.18 24.91 -10.90
C LEU A 148 -10.97 23.65 -10.56
N LYS A 149 -11.63 23.05 -11.55
CA LYS A 149 -12.25 21.74 -11.45
C LYS A 149 -11.52 20.78 -12.38
N ALA A 150 -11.04 19.68 -11.82
CA ALA A 150 -10.28 18.68 -12.56
C ALA A 150 -10.79 17.27 -12.25
N SER A 151 -10.53 16.33 -13.15
CA SER A 151 -10.80 14.91 -12.93
C SER A 151 -9.61 14.04 -13.26
N TYR A 152 -9.54 12.87 -12.64
CA TYR A 152 -8.57 11.82 -12.93
C TYR A 152 -9.21 10.46 -12.62
N LEU A 153 -8.62 9.40 -13.16
CA LEU A 153 -9.05 8.03 -12.87
C LEU A 153 -8.27 7.44 -11.71
N LEU A 154 -8.98 6.67 -10.91
CA LEU A 154 -8.43 5.74 -9.93
C LEU A 154 -8.54 4.35 -10.53
N LEU A 155 -7.40 3.67 -10.64
CA LEU A 155 -7.33 2.30 -11.13
C LEU A 155 -7.26 1.34 -9.94
N ALA A 156 -7.82 0.14 -10.12
CA ALA A 156 -7.68 -0.92 -9.13
C ALA A 156 -6.20 -1.32 -9.00
N ASP A 157 -5.70 -1.38 -7.78
CA ASP A 157 -4.42 -1.98 -7.46
C ASP A 157 -4.55 -3.51 -7.31
N GLU A 158 -3.43 -4.22 -7.26
CA GLU A 158 -3.42 -5.69 -7.13
C GLU A 158 -4.08 -6.19 -5.85
N ALA A 159 -4.21 -5.33 -4.85
CA ALA A 159 -4.73 -5.65 -3.55
C ALA A 159 -6.16 -5.11 -3.32
N GLU A 160 -6.77 -4.52 -4.35
CA GLU A 160 -8.15 -4.00 -4.41
C GLU A 160 -8.50 -2.99 -3.30
N TYR A 161 -7.52 -2.24 -2.82
CA TYR A 161 -7.73 -1.17 -1.83
C TYR A 161 -8.28 0.09 -2.46
N VAL A 162 -7.91 0.35 -3.71
CA VAL A 162 -8.41 1.49 -4.46
C VAL A 162 -9.69 1.08 -5.15
N THR A 163 -10.81 1.66 -4.73
CA THR A 163 -12.05 1.52 -5.49
C THR A 163 -11.86 2.21 -6.85
N PRO A 164 -11.92 1.47 -7.97
CA PRO A 164 -11.71 2.06 -9.29
C PRO A 164 -12.87 2.99 -9.64
N GLY A 165 -12.56 4.11 -10.27
CA GLY A 165 -13.57 5.11 -10.58
C GLY A 165 -12.99 6.42 -11.08
N LYS A 166 -13.87 7.37 -11.36
CA LYS A 166 -13.50 8.74 -11.71
C LYS A 166 -13.65 9.63 -10.49
N ARG A 167 -12.57 10.33 -10.15
CA ARG A 167 -12.58 11.35 -9.10
C ARG A 167 -12.58 12.73 -9.74
N ILE A 168 -13.43 13.62 -9.22
CA ILE A 168 -13.58 14.99 -9.69
C ILE A 168 -13.36 15.89 -8.48
N VAL A 169 -12.38 16.79 -8.56
CA VAL A 169 -12.00 17.68 -7.47
C VAL A 169 -12.16 19.12 -7.89
N GLN A 170 -12.56 19.97 -6.94
CA GLN A 170 -12.66 21.40 -7.13
C GLN A 170 -11.80 22.14 -6.12
N PHE A 171 -11.00 23.06 -6.64
CA PHE A 171 -10.24 24.04 -5.88
C PHE A 171 -10.79 25.44 -6.17
N ILE A 172 -10.78 26.28 -5.14
CA ILE A 172 -11.05 27.71 -5.25
C ILE A 172 -9.83 28.50 -4.79
N LYS A 173 -9.58 29.65 -5.42
CA LYS A 173 -8.52 30.55 -5.03
C LYS A 173 -9.04 31.52 -3.98
N GLU A 174 -8.49 31.44 -2.76
CA GLU A 174 -8.73 32.41 -1.69
C GLU A 174 -7.44 33.19 -1.45
N GLU A 175 -7.48 34.51 -1.67
CA GLU A 175 -6.29 35.36 -1.70
C GLU A 175 -5.27 34.89 -2.76
N GLU A 176 -4.14 34.32 -2.36
CA GLU A 176 -3.11 33.78 -3.26
C GLU A 176 -2.95 32.26 -3.16
N SER A 177 -3.83 31.57 -2.43
CA SER A 177 -3.74 30.13 -2.18
C SER A 177 -4.94 29.38 -2.78
N TRP A 178 -4.66 28.23 -3.40
CA TRP A 178 -5.68 27.30 -3.85
C TRP A 178 -6.11 26.40 -2.70
N LYS A 179 -7.42 26.30 -2.47
CA LYS A 179 -8.00 25.47 -1.41
C LYS A 179 -8.98 24.47 -1.99
N LEU A 180 -8.92 23.23 -1.49
CA LEU A 180 -9.89 22.19 -1.81
C LEU A 180 -11.27 22.64 -1.32
N SER A 181 -12.25 22.66 -2.21
CA SER A 181 -13.62 23.05 -1.90
C SER A 181 -14.62 21.92 -2.07
N ASP A 182 -14.36 20.97 -2.95
CA ASP A 182 -15.29 19.87 -3.25
C ASP A 182 -14.55 18.67 -3.83
N ASP A 183 -15.09 17.49 -3.60
CA ASP A 183 -14.67 16.24 -4.25
C ASP A 183 -15.89 15.35 -4.50
N GLU A 184 -15.87 14.68 -5.65
CA GLU A 184 -16.89 13.74 -6.07
C GLU A 184 -16.19 12.49 -6.59
N PHE A 185 -16.69 11.33 -6.19
CA PHE A 185 -16.21 10.03 -6.67
C PHE A 185 -17.35 9.28 -7.34
N ILE A 186 -17.12 8.84 -8.57
CA ILE A 186 -18.03 8.03 -9.38
C ILE A 186 -17.36 6.67 -9.57
N SER A 187 -17.93 5.61 -9.01
CA SER A 187 -17.33 4.27 -9.12
C SER A 187 -17.41 3.74 -10.55
N ALA A 188 -16.48 2.84 -10.90
CA ALA A 188 -16.49 2.17 -12.20
C ALA A 188 -17.74 1.29 -12.43
N GLU A 189 -18.41 0.87 -11.35
CA GLU A 189 -19.72 0.20 -11.43
C GLU A 189 -20.84 1.14 -11.91
N GLU A 190 -20.77 2.42 -11.53
CA GLU A 190 -21.74 3.43 -11.94
C GLU A 190 -21.44 3.94 -13.36
N GLU A 191 -20.18 4.25 -13.63
CA GLU A 191 -19.70 4.71 -14.93
C GLU A 191 -18.42 3.95 -15.33
N PRO A 192 -18.48 3.02 -16.30
CA PRO A 192 -17.31 2.28 -16.78
C PRO A 192 -16.18 3.21 -17.22
N LEU A 193 -14.94 2.85 -16.89
CA LEU A 193 -13.75 3.70 -17.09
C LEU A 193 -13.37 3.89 -18.56
N GLU A 194 -13.70 2.92 -19.41
CA GLU A 194 -13.28 2.86 -20.80
C GLU A 194 -11.75 3.06 -20.93
N LEU A 195 -10.97 2.26 -20.18
CA LEU A 195 -9.51 2.34 -20.17
C LEU A 195 -8.90 2.11 -21.55
N THR A 196 -7.81 2.82 -21.81
CA THR A 196 -6.95 2.69 -22.97
C THR A 196 -5.54 2.36 -22.52
N PHE A 197 -4.69 1.88 -23.43
CA PHE A 197 -3.29 1.62 -23.09
C PHE A 197 -2.55 2.88 -22.63
N ALA A 198 -2.92 4.08 -23.12
CA ALA A 198 -2.32 5.34 -22.66
C ALA A 198 -2.62 5.64 -21.18
N ASP A 199 -3.78 5.23 -20.67
CA ASP A 199 -4.10 5.37 -19.25
C ASP A 199 -3.23 4.44 -18.38
N LEU A 200 -2.85 3.27 -18.93
CA LEU A 200 -1.90 2.39 -18.26
C LEU A 200 -0.50 2.99 -18.29
N GLU A 201 -0.07 3.61 -19.39
CA GLU A 201 1.19 4.36 -19.43
C GLU A 201 1.22 5.45 -18.34
N ASP A 202 0.15 6.24 -18.21
CA ASP A 202 0.04 7.25 -17.14
C ASP A 202 0.11 6.62 -15.75
N TYR A 203 -0.61 5.51 -15.53
CA TYR A 203 -0.64 4.80 -14.24
C TYR A 203 0.74 4.27 -13.86
N TYR A 204 1.46 3.67 -14.79
CA TYR A 204 2.79 3.14 -14.54
C TYR A 204 3.84 4.25 -14.39
N GLN A 205 3.71 5.36 -15.12
CA GLN A 205 4.54 6.53 -14.87
C GLN A 205 4.33 7.07 -13.45
N LEU A 206 3.07 7.15 -13.00
CA LEU A 206 2.71 7.57 -11.64
C LEU A 206 3.34 6.64 -10.58
N LEU A 207 3.28 5.31 -10.79
CA LEU A 207 3.91 4.34 -9.91
C LEU A 207 5.44 4.50 -9.87
N ALA A 208 6.08 4.67 -11.03
CA ALA A 208 7.52 4.86 -11.11
C ALA A 208 7.97 6.13 -10.37
N GLU A 209 7.23 7.24 -10.50
CA GLU A 209 7.53 8.51 -9.84
C GLU A 209 7.34 8.45 -8.31
N ASN A 210 6.34 7.70 -7.84
CA ASN A 210 5.96 7.66 -6.42
C ASN A 210 6.59 6.54 -5.60
N TYR A 211 7.00 5.44 -6.24
CA TYR A 211 7.45 4.21 -5.57
C TYR A 211 8.80 3.67 -6.07
N ASP A 212 9.51 4.41 -6.93
CA ASP A 212 10.80 3.99 -7.52
C ASP A 212 10.73 2.59 -8.14
N MET A 213 9.64 2.32 -8.87
CA MET A 213 9.42 1.10 -9.64
C MET A 213 9.64 1.37 -11.14
N PRO A 214 10.90 1.47 -11.62
CA PRO A 214 11.18 1.65 -13.03
C PRO A 214 10.91 0.34 -13.78
N GLY A 215 9.86 0.32 -14.60
CA GLY A 215 9.57 -0.81 -15.46
C GLY A 215 9.24 -0.40 -16.89
N GLU A 216 9.59 -1.25 -17.86
CA GLU A 216 9.16 -1.08 -19.25
C GLU A 216 7.77 -1.70 -19.43
N LEU A 217 6.80 -0.86 -19.83
CA LEU A 217 5.44 -1.28 -20.15
C LEU A 217 5.35 -1.65 -21.64
N GLU A 218 4.88 -2.86 -21.93
CA GLU A 218 4.68 -3.37 -23.30
C GLU A 218 3.23 -3.81 -23.50
N LEU A 219 2.55 -3.23 -24.49
CA LEU A 219 1.23 -3.72 -24.92
C LEU A 219 1.39 -5.07 -25.64
N ILE A 220 0.68 -6.09 -25.17
CA ILE A 220 0.64 -7.41 -25.79
C ILE A 220 -0.59 -7.51 -26.70
N ASP A 221 -1.79 -7.31 -26.16
CA ASP A 221 -3.03 -7.42 -26.90
C ASP A 221 -4.19 -6.62 -26.25
N GLU A 222 -5.27 -6.43 -27.00
CA GLU A 222 -6.57 -5.98 -26.49
C GLU A 222 -7.62 -7.01 -26.91
N VAL A 223 -8.18 -7.74 -25.94
CA VAL A 223 -8.94 -8.97 -26.20
C VAL A 223 -10.32 -8.93 -25.57
N GLU A 224 -11.32 -9.39 -26.33
CA GLU A 224 -12.66 -9.68 -25.81
C GLU A 224 -12.66 -11.07 -25.15
N ASN A 225 -12.99 -11.13 -23.85
CA ASN A 225 -13.18 -12.37 -23.11
C ASN A 225 -14.60 -12.41 -22.52
N GLY A 226 -15.51 -13.10 -23.21
CA GLY A 226 -16.93 -13.11 -22.85
C GLY A 226 -17.64 -11.82 -23.29
N GLU A 227 -18.25 -11.11 -22.33
CA GLU A 227 -18.87 -9.79 -22.55
C GLU A 227 -17.94 -8.64 -22.14
N GLU A 228 -16.73 -8.96 -21.69
CA GLU A 228 -15.75 -8.02 -21.16
C GLU A 228 -14.57 -7.84 -22.11
N THR A 229 -13.89 -6.71 -21.99
CA THR A 229 -12.70 -6.37 -22.79
C THR A 229 -11.52 -6.14 -21.84
N PHE A 230 -10.37 -6.72 -22.19
CA PHE A 230 -9.15 -6.66 -21.40
C PHE A 230 -8.00 -6.10 -22.23
N ILE A 231 -7.19 -5.25 -21.63
CA ILE A 231 -5.87 -4.88 -22.15
C ILE A 231 -4.86 -5.84 -21.51
N VAL A 232 -4.17 -6.60 -22.34
CA VAL A 232 -3.10 -7.52 -21.94
C VAL A 232 -1.76 -6.85 -22.21
N TYR A 233 -0.90 -6.81 -21.21
CA TYR A 233 0.37 -6.09 -21.29
C TYR A 233 1.43 -6.75 -20.40
N ALA A 234 2.70 -6.52 -20.71
CA ALA A 234 3.81 -6.92 -19.85
C ALA A 234 4.39 -5.71 -19.12
N MET A 235 4.78 -5.93 -17.86
CA MET A 235 5.59 -5.02 -17.06
C MET A 235 6.80 -5.80 -16.56
N ASP A 236 8.01 -5.42 -16.97
CA ASP A 236 9.26 -6.10 -16.60
C ASP A 236 9.24 -7.63 -16.79
N GLY A 237 8.53 -8.07 -17.84
CA GLY A 237 8.37 -9.49 -18.18
C GLY A 237 7.22 -10.20 -17.46
N PHE A 238 6.51 -9.54 -16.55
CA PHE A 238 5.28 -10.05 -15.94
C PHE A 238 4.08 -9.64 -16.77
N VAL A 239 3.35 -10.63 -17.28
CA VAL A 239 2.13 -10.40 -18.07
C VAL A 239 0.94 -10.20 -17.15
N MET A 240 0.18 -9.15 -17.43
CA MET A 240 -1.03 -8.72 -16.76
C MET A 240 -2.17 -8.64 -17.78
N ALA A 241 -3.41 -8.86 -17.31
CA ALA A 241 -4.62 -8.61 -18.11
C ALA A 241 -5.58 -7.77 -17.28
N ARG A 242 -5.90 -6.56 -17.75
CA ARG A 242 -6.70 -5.58 -17.00
C ARG A 242 -8.00 -5.26 -17.72
N ASN A 243 -9.11 -5.35 -17.01
CA ASN A 243 -10.45 -5.07 -17.53
C ASN A 243 -10.58 -3.57 -17.86
N VAL A 244 -11.09 -3.27 -19.05
CA VAL A 244 -11.25 -1.90 -19.56
C VAL A 244 -12.35 -1.12 -18.82
N SER A 245 -13.34 -1.80 -18.25
CA SER A 245 -14.51 -1.18 -17.63
C SER A 245 -14.30 -0.85 -16.17
N ASP A 246 -13.73 -1.76 -15.40
CA ASP A 246 -13.59 -1.63 -13.94
C ASP A 246 -12.16 -1.69 -13.44
N SER A 247 -11.17 -1.77 -14.34
CA SER A 247 -9.75 -1.87 -14.00
C SER A 247 -9.35 -3.14 -13.24
N SER A 248 -10.24 -4.11 -13.00
CA SER A 248 -9.90 -5.36 -12.32
C SER A 248 -8.87 -6.17 -13.10
N LEU A 249 -8.08 -6.99 -12.40
CA LEU A 249 -7.09 -7.88 -13.01
C LEU A 249 -7.68 -9.27 -13.24
N ASN A 250 -7.34 -9.87 -14.38
CA ASN A 250 -7.74 -11.22 -14.74
C ASN A 250 -6.52 -12.14 -14.88
N GLU A 251 -6.20 -12.83 -13.79
CA GLU A 251 -5.01 -13.69 -13.72
C GLU A 251 -5.12 -14.93 -14.61
N GLU A 252 -6.32 -15.48 -14.83
CA GLU A 252 -6.51 -16.61 -15.74
C GLU A 252 -6.17 -16.22 -17.18
N LEU A 253 -6.66 -15.05 -17.62
CA LEU A 253 -6.36 -14.51 -18.94
C LEU A 253 -4.88 -14.15 -19.06
N ALA A 254 -4.29 -13.49 -18.05
CA ALA A 254 -2.85 -13.19 -18.05
C ALA A 254 -1.99 -14.46 -18.14
N ALA A 255 -2.34 -15.52 -17.41
CA ALA A 255 -1.65 -16.80 -17.44
C ALA A 255 -1.64 -17.46 -18.83
N GLN A 256 -2.74 -17.34 -19.60
CA GLN A 256 -2.80 -17.87 -20.97
C GLN A 256 -1.72 -17.26 -21.86
N TYR A 257 -1.49 -15.95 -21.76
CA TYR A 257 -0.44 -15.27 -22.52
C TYR A 257 0.98 -15.59 -22.02
N ARG A 258 1.15 -15.87 -20.71
CA ARG A 258 2.44 -16.36 -20.17
C ARG A 258 2.77 -17.75 -20.69
N ASP A 259 1.79 -18.64 -20.72
CA ASP A 259 1.94 -20.02 -21.20
C ASP A 259 2.18 -20.06 -22.72
N GLU A 260 1.53 -19.17 -23.49
CA GLU A 260 1.80 -19.03 -24.93
C GLU A 260 3.21 -18.52 -25.21
N ALA A 261 3.68 -17.50 -24.47
CA ALA A 261 5.06 -17.01 -24.56
C ALA A 261 6.09 -18.08 -24.13
N ALA A 262 5.78 -18.87 -23.11
CA ALA A 262 6.58 -20.01 -22.67
C ALA A 262 6.60 -21.15 -23.69
N ALA A 263 5.46 -21.45 -24.34
CA ALA A 263 5.37 -22.47 -25.38
C ALA A 263 6.14 -22.07 -26.67
N GLU A 264 6.15 -20.79 -27.04
CA GLU A 264 6.97 -20.28 -28.14
C GLU A 264 8.48 -20.34 -27.82
N THR A 265 8.86 -20.20 -26.55
CA THR A 265 10.26 -20.35 -26.08
C THR A 265 10.66 -21.82 -25.90
N GLU A 266 9.76 -22.71 -25.47
CA GLU A 266 9.97 -24.17 -25.39
C GLU A 266 9.97 -24.87 -26.77
N GLU A 267 9.32 -24.33 -27.80
CA GLU A 267 9.56 -24.78 -29.18
C GLU A 267 10.99 -24.48 -29.66
N SER A 268 11.71 -23.56 -28.99
CA SER A 268 13.13 -23.27 -29.22
C SER A 268 14.09 -24.08 -28.35
N GLU A 269 13.66 -24.52 -27.16
CA GLU A 269 14.45 -25.33 -26.22
C GLU A 269 13.60 -26.49 -25.66
N GLY A 270 13.81 -27.69 -26.21
CA GLY A 270 12.86 -28.80 -26.04
C GLY A 270 12.75 -29.42 -24.64
N ALA A 271 11.50 -29.71 -24.30
CA ALA A 271 10.94 -30.90 -23.62
C ALA A 271 11.50 -31.36 -22.25
N GLU A 272 10.68 -31.24 -21.19
CA GLU A 272 10.21 -32.39 -20.37
C GLU A 272 8.99 -32.05 -19.47
N GLU A 273 7.97 -32.94 -19.55
CA GLU A 273 6.79 -33.26 -18.69
C GLU A 273 6.59 -32.56 -17.31
N THR A 274 5.40 -32.31 -16.73
CA THR A 274 3.97 -32.66 -16.96
C THR A 274 3.05 -31.92 -15.95
N ALA A 275 1.89 -31.46 -16.45
CA ALA A 275 0.52 -31.47 -15.90
C ALA A 275 0.23 -31.41 -14.37
N ALA A 276 -0.62 -30.44 -13.96
CA ALA A 276 -2.01 -30.70 -13.55
C ALA A 276 -2.77 -29.39 -13.24
N ASN A 277 -3.87 -29.15 -13.96
CA ASN A 277 -4.93 -28.23 -13.55
C ASN A 277 -6.25 -29.03 -13.52
N GLU A 278 -7.01 -28.95 -12.41
CA GLU A 278 -8.49 -28.87 -12.39
C GLU A 278 -9.09 -28.97 -10.97
N SER A 279 -9.99 -28.02 -10.70
CA SER A 279 -11.28 -28.15 -10.01
C SER A 279 -11.40 -27.87 -8.49
N GLY A 280 -12.31 -26.93 -8.21
CA GLY A 280 -12.86 -26.59 -6.90
C GLY A 280 -13.55 -27.77 -6.21
N ALA A 281 -12.82 -28.35 -5.27
CA ALA A 281 -13.28 -28.93 -4.03
C ALA A 281 -12.03 -28.90 -3.13
N GLY A 282 -12.13 -28.42 -1.89
CA GLY A 282 -10.96 -28.32 -1.00
C GLY A 282 -10.13 -29.61 -1.08
N THR A 283 -8.89 -29.47 -1.55
CA THR A 283 -8.01 -30.61 -1.77
C THR A 283 -7.62 -31.16 -0.41
N ALA A 284 -7.47 -32.48 -0.27
CA ALA A 284 -6.81 -33.02 0.93
C ALA A 284 -5.37 -32.44 1.03
N PRO A 285 -4.78 -32.33 2.23
CA PRO A 285 -3.43 -31.79 2.34
C PRO A 285 -2.49 -32.61 1.46
N THR A 286 -1.79 -31.92 0.57
CA THR A 286 -0.85 -32.52 -0.37
C THR A 286 0.57 -32.25 0.11
N GLU A 287 1.40 -33.28 0.02
CA GLU A 287 2.84 -33.17 0.26
C GLU A 287 3.56 -33.42 -1.05
N ARG A 288 4.43 -32.49 -1.43
CA ARG A 288 5.32 -32.63 -2.58
C ARG A 288 6.76 -32.27 -2.19
N SER A 289 7.70 -32.74 -2.99
CA SER A 289 9.13 -32.43 -2.81
C SER A 289 9.67 -31.66 -4.01
N ALA A 290 10.42 -30.60 -3.76
CA ALA A 290 11.16 -29.83 -4.76
C ALA A 290 12.65 -29.80 -4.41
N ASN A 291 13.55 -29.75 -5.39
CA ASN A 291 14.97 -29.52 -5.13
C ASN A 291 15.27 -28.03 -5.32
N ILE A 292 15.58 -27.32 -4.23
CA ILE A 292 15.90 -25.89 -4.26
C ILE A 292 17.25 -25.71 -3.60
N SER A 293 18.19 -25.06 -4.30
CA SER A 293 19.54 -24.76 -3.79
C SER A 293 20.31 -25.99 -3.26
N GLY A 294 20.03 -27.19 -3.80
CA GLY A 294 20.68 -28.44 -3.41
C GLY A 294 20.03 -29.19 -2.24
N TYR A 295 18.93 -28.67 -1.67
CA TYR A 295 18.16 -29.33 -0.61
C TYR A 295 16.87 -29.94 -1.15
N ASP A 296 16.48 -31.08 -0.58
CA ASP A 296 15.15 -31.65 -0.79
C ASP A 296 14.16 -30.88 0.10
N ILE A 297 13.37 -29.99 -0.50
CA ILE A 297 12.36 -29.19 0.19
C ILE A 297 11.04 -29.94 0.19
N ILE A 298 10.45 -30.11 1.37
CA ILE A 298 9.11 -30.64 1.57
C ILE A 298 8.15 -29.45 1.60
N ILE A 299 7.15 -29.47 0.73
CA ILE A 299 6.07 -28.49 0.69
C ILE A 299 4.80 -29.22 1.08
N LYS A 300 4.14 -28.74 2.14
CA LYS A 300 2.83 -29.19 2.58
C LYS A 300 1.83 -28.08 2.39
N GLU A 301 0.82 -28.32 1.57
CA GLU A 301 -0.18 -27.31 1.21
C GLU A 301 -1.59 -27.89 1.22
N GLU A 302 -2.55 -27.09 1.69
CA GLU A 302 -3.98 -27.34 1.55
C GLU A 302 -4.66 -26.04 1.16
N ARG A 303 -5.53 -26.10 0.14
CA ARG A 303 -6.26 -24.93 -0.35
C ARG A 303 -7.66 -25.29 -0.83
N ASN A 304 -8.51 -24.29 -0.85
CA ASN A 304 -9.75 -24.28 -1.61
C ASN A 304 -9.88 -22.93 -2.33
N GLU A 305 -11.05 -22.66 -2.91
CA GLU A 305 -11.34 -21.41 -3.62
C GLU A 305 -11.14 -20.14 -2.77
N TRP A 306 -11.23 -20.23 -1.45
CA TRP A 306 -11.31 -19.07 -0.56
C TRP A 306 -10.11 -18.94 0.37
N VAL A 307 -9.47 -20.06 0.72
CA VAL A 307 -8.42 -20.06 1.73
C VAL A 307 -7.32 -21.07 1.42
N GLU A 308 -6.10 -20.71 1.80
CA GLU A 308 -4.90 -21.51 1.62
C GLU A 308 -4.02 -21.53 2.88
N ALA A 309 -3.42 -22.69 3.17
CA ALA A 309 -2.27 -22.79 4.04
C ALA A 309 -1.14 -23.58 3.35
N SER A 310 0.10 -23.11 3.47
CA SER A 310 1.28 -23.81 2.95
C SER A 310 2.49 -23.64 3.87
N VAL A 311 3.28 -24.70 4.05
CA VAL A 311 4.59 -24.63 4.71
C VAL A 311 5.63 -25.33 3.84
N ALA A 312 6.80 -24.71 3.73
CA ALA A 312 7.96 -25.29 3.06
C ALA A 312 9.12 -25.44 4.04
N TYR A 313 9.77 -26.61 4.06
CA TYR A 313 10.91 -26.87 4.93
C TYR A 313 11.91 -27.88 4.35
N PRO A 314 13.21 -27.75 4.65
CA PRO A 314 14.23 -28.59 4.05
C PRO A 314 14.36 -29.94 4.78
N LYS A 315 14.79 -30.94 4.02
CA LYS A 315 15.32 -32.20 4.53
C LYS A 315 16.84 -32.19 4.39
N LEU A 316 17.53 -32.04 5.51
CA LEU A 316 18.98 -31.84 5.59
C LEU A 316 19.77 -33.16 5.62
N GLY A 317 19.08 -34.29 5.83
CA GLY A 317 19.71 -35.61 5.94
C GLY A 317 20.33 -35.88 7.32
N ILE A 318 20.00 -35.05 8.32
CA ILE A 318 20.43 -35.20 9.71
C ILE A 318 19.19 -35.55 10.53
N GLU A 319 19.03 -36.84 10.88
CA GLU A 319 17.77 -37.42 11.35
C GLU A 319 17.09 -36.64 12.48
N ASN A 320 17.83 -36.21 13.51
CA ASN A 320 17.24 -35.49 14.64
C ASN A 320 16.88 -34.03 14.32
N ILE A 321 17.61 -33.37 13.41
CA ILE A 321 17.28 -32.02 12.95
C ILE A 321 16.06 -32.10 12.01
N ASP A 322 16.07 -33.04 11.06
CA ASP A 322 14.96 -33.27 10.14
C ASP A 322 13.66 -33.59 10.90
N GLN A 323 13.73 -34.38 11.97
CA GLN A 323 12.57 -34.69 12.82
C GLN A 323 12.04 -33.46 13.56
N ASP A 324 12.92 -32.60 14.06
CA ASP A 324 12.52 -31.39 14.80
C ASP A 324 11.89 -30.34 13.88
N ILE A 325 12.51 -30.07 12.72
CA ILE A 325 11.96 -29.16 11.71
C ILE A 325 10.61 -29.67 11.20
N ALA A 326 10.52 -30.95 10.85
CA ALA A 326 9.27 -31.53 10.37
C ALA A 326 8.16 -31.44 11.43
N ALA A 327 8.47 -31.64 12.72
CA ALA A 327 7.48 -31.50 13.79
C ALA A 327 7.01 -30.05 13.95
N LYS A 328 7.92 -29.08 13.92
CA LYS A 328 7.61 -27.64 13.99
C LYS A 328 6.75 -27.18 12.82
N MET A 329 7.12 -27.59 11.61
CA MET A 329 6.42 -27.19 10.40
C MET A 329 5.07 -27.90 10.27
N GLU A 330 4.96 -29.13 10.77
CA GLU A 330 3.66 -29.80 10.92
C GLU A 330 2.75 -29.04 11.89
N GLU A 331 3.24 -28.67 13.07
CA GLU A 331 2.49 -27.87 14.04
C GLU A 331 2.05 -26.54 13.42
N GLN A 332 2.97 -25.82 12.79
CA GLN A 332 2.68 -24.54 12.12
C GLN A 332 1.65 -24.68 11.01
N PHE A 333 1.73 -25.74 10.19
CA PHE A 333 0.76 -26.02 9.14
C PHE A 333 -0.63 -26.26 9.72
N GLN A 334 -0.75 -27.02 10.81
CA GLN A 334 -2.04 -27.27 11.44
C GLN A 334 -2.65 -25.99 12.00
N GLU A 335 -1.83 -25.11 12.59
CA GLU A 335 -2.29 -23.80 13.08
C GLU A 335 -2.76 -22.91 11.94
N TYR A 336 -1.97 -22.79 10.87
CA TYR A 336 -2.29 -21.99 9.70
C TYR A 336 -3.52 -22.51 8.96
N TRP A 337 -3.65 -23.82 8.82
CA TRP A 337 -4.84 -24.39 8.21
C TRP A 337 -6.08 -24.19 9.07
N ALA A 338 -5.96 -24.31 10.40
CA ALA A 338 -7.08 -24.02 11.29
C ALA A 338 -7.52 -22.55 11.18
N ALA A 339 -6.58 -21.60 11.20
CA ALA A 339 -6.85 -20.18 11.04
C ALA A 339 -7.50 -19.88 9.68
N ALA A 340 -6.89 -20.36 8.59
CA ALA A 340 -7.44 -20.26 7.23
C ALA A 340 -8.90 -20.77 7.18
N LYS A 341 -9.18 -21.92 7.77
CA LYS A 341 -10.54 -22.49 7.81
C LYS A 341 -11.54 -21.66 8.61
N GLU A 342 -11.13 -21.00 9.68
CA GLU A 342 -12.00 -20.10 10.44
C GLU A 342 -12.39 -18.87 9.62
N MET A 343 -11.52 -18.44 8.71
CA MET A 343 -11.77 -17.26 7.87
C MET A 343 -12.55 -17.56 6.59
N GLU A 344 -12.77 -18.83 6.22
CA GLU A 344 -13.40 -19.22 4.96
C GLU A 344 -14.80 -18.60 4.75
N SER A 345 -15.59 -18.42 5.82
CA SER A 345 -16.89 -17.76 5.69
C SER A 345 -16.76 -16.26 5.39
N THR A 346 -15.77 -15.62 5.99
CA THR A 346 -15.45 -14.21 5.78
C THR A 346 -14.92 -14.00 4.36
N ALA A 347 -13.97 -14.84 3.94
CA ALA A 347 -13.45 -14.88 2.58
C ALA A 347 -14.58 -14.93 1.52
N LYS A 348 -15.57 -15.82 1.74
CA LYS A 348 -16.77 -15.93 0.90
C LYS A 348 -17.67 -14.71 0.92
N GLU A 349 -17.84 -14.08 2.08
CA GLU A 349 -18.69 -12.91 2.26
C GLU A 349 -18.14 -11.70 1.51
N TYR A 350 -16.81 -11.53 1.55
CA TYR A 350 -16.12 -10.40 0.94
C TYR A 350 -15.58 -10.68 -0.46
N GLY A 351 -15.72 -11.90 -1.00
CA GLY A 351 -15.21 -12.22 -2.33
C GLY A 351 -13.68 -12.32 -2.40
N GLN A 352 -13.00 -12.46 -1.27
CA GLN A 352 -11.55 -12.31 -1.14
C GLN A 352 -10.90 -13.61 -0.67
N SER A 353 -9.73 -13.94 -1.20
CA SER A 353 -8.95 -15.12 -0.77
C SER A 353 -7.98 -14.79 0.35
N TYR A 354 -7.83 -15.70 1.31
CA TYR A 354 -6.88 -15.58 2.42
C TYR A 354 -5.82 -16.67 2.38
N TRP A 355 -4.59 -16.34 2.75
CA TRP A 355 -3.49 -17.31 2.73
C TRP A 355 -2.62 -17.22 3.96
N PHE A 356 -2.02 -18.34 4.31
CA PHE A 356 -1.07 -18.47 5.41
C PHE A 356 0.10 -19.32 4.92
N THR A 357 1.25 -18.71 4.74
CA THR A 357 2.39 -19.35 4.08
C THR A 357 3.65 -19.26 4.91
N VAL A 358 4.44 -20.34 4.91
CA VAL A 358 5.83 -20.36 5.38
C VAL A 358 6.73 -20.74 4.21
N LYS A 359 7.65 -19.86 3.85
CA LYS A 359 8.66 -20.08 2.82
C LYS A 359 10.05 -20.11 3.45
N ILE A 360 10.97 -20.82 2.79
CA ILE A 360 12.39 -20.78 3.14
C ILE A 360 13.01 -19.63 2.34
N GLU A 361 13.61 -18.66 3.02
CA GLU A 361 14.36 -17.57 2.38
C GLU A 361 15.81 -17.98 2.16
N GLU A 362 16.47 -18.45 3.24
CA GLU A 362 17.89 -18.78 3.20
C GLU A 362 18.20 -20.03 4.04
N ILE A 363 19.17 -20.82 3.54
CA ILE A 363 19.83 -21.90 4.28
C ILE A 363 21.33 -21.69 4.17
N ALA A 364 21.97 -21.42 5.31
CA ALA A 364 23.41 -21.30 5.43
C ALA A 364 23.96 -22.49 6.21
N GLU A 365 24.92 -23.22 5.61
CA GLU A 365 25.47 -24.45 6.18
C GLU A 365 26.99 -24.41 6.26
N THR A 366 27.51 -24.86 7.40
CA THR A 366 28.94 -25.12 7.62
C THR A 366 29.16 -26.57 8.09
N ASP A 367 30.40 -26.97 8.36
CA ASP A 367 30.67 -28.26 9.01
C ASP A 367 30.13 -28.33 10.45
N ARG A 368 29.90 -27.17 11.10
CA ARG A 368 29.50 -27.07 12.50
C ARG A 368 28.00 -26.91 12.68
N TYR A 369 27.35 -26.07 11.88
CA TYR A 369 25.94 -25.74 12.05
C TYR A 369 25.22 -25.58 10.72
N VAL A 370 23.89 -25.57 10.80
CA VAL A 370 22.98 -25.18 9.72
C VAL A 370 22.04 -24.12 10.28
N SER A 371 21.94 -22.98 9.61
CA SER A 371 21.09 -21.86 9.96
C SER A 371 20.07 -21.64 8.84
N MET A 372 18.81 -21.45 9.21
CA MET A 372 17.70 -21.36 8.27
C MET A 372 16.82 -20.17 8.63
N GLN A 373 16.42 -19.44 7.60
CA GLN A 373 15.49 -18.33 7.67
C GLN A 373 14.18 -18.73 6.99
N PHE A 374 13.08 -18.58 7.73
CA PHE A 374 11.73 -18.83 7.26
C PHE A 374 10.95 -17.52 7.24
N LEU A 375 10.37 -17.19 6.09
CA LEU A 375 9.44 -16.08 5.97
C LEU A 375 8.02 -16.61 6.16
N HIS A 376 7.38 -16.13 7.22
CA HIS A 376 5.96 -16.29 7.42
C HIS A 376 5.25 -15.13 6.73
N SER A 377 4.26 -15.44 5.88
CA SER A 377 3.43 -14.46 5.21
C SER A 377 1.97 -14.88 5.31
N THR A 378 1.16 -14.05 5.97
CA THR A 378 -0.28 -14.26 6.10
C THR A 378 -1.04 -13.12 5.46
N TYR A 379 -2.20 -13.41 4.89
CA TYR A 379 -3.16 -12.42 4.46
C TYR A 379 -4.53 -12.83 4.93
N GLU A 380 -5.06 -12.01 5.81
CA GLU A 380 -6.28 -12.24 6.57
C GLU A 380 -7.33 -11.16 6.22
N GLY A 381 -7.13 -10.49 5.07
CA GLY A 381 -7.77 -9.23 4.73
C GLY A 381 -7.00 -8.02 5.27
N GLY A 382 -7.52 -6.81 5.03
CA GLY A 382 -6.82 -5.56 5.36
C GLY A 382 -5.80 -5.15 4.31
N VAL A 383 -5.04 -4.08 4.60
CA VAL A 383 -4.29 -3.28 3.60
C VAL A 383 -2.92 -3.83 3.17
N HIS A 384 -2.46 -4.89 3.82
CA HIS A 384 -1.35 -5.71 3.35
C HIS A 384 -1.39 -7.05 4.09
N GLY A 385 -0.68 -8.05 3.55
CA GLY A 385 -0.37 -9.25 4.34
C GLY A 385 0.53 -8.91 5.50
N ASN A 386 0.55 -9.73 6.54
CA ASN A 386 1.56 -9.67 7.60
C ASN A 386 2.74 -10.52 7.18
N ALA A 387 3.94 -10.04 7.49
CA ALA A 387 5.16 -10.80 7.32
C ALA A 387 6.00 -10.79 8.60
N PHE A 388 6.60 -11.92 8.94
CA PHE A 388 7.63 -11.98 9.97
C PHE A 388 8.63 -13.09 9.64
N VAL A 389 9.83 -12.96 10.17
CA VAL A 389 10.90 -13.95 10.01
C VAL A 389 11.00 -14.83 11.24
N GLU A 390 10.99 -16.15 11.05
CA GLU A 390 11.42 -17.12 12.04
C GLU A 390 12.76 -17.72 11.62
N THR A 391 13.66 -17.93 12.58
CA THR A 391 14.99 -18.48 12.31
C THR A 391 15.28 -19.69 13.16
N PHE A 392 15.93 -20.70 12.58
CA PHE A 392 16.46 -21.83 13.33
C PHE A 392 17.93 -22.07 13.02
N THR A 393 18.76 -22.12 14.06
CA THR A 393 20.17 -22.49 13.94
C THR A 393 20.43 -23.77 14.72
N TYR A 394 20.84 -24.84 14.06
CA TYR A 394 21.15 -26.13 14.68
C TYR A 394 22.64 -26.43 14.63
N ASP A 395 23.17 -26.96 15.73
CA ASP A 395 24.44 -27.67 15.71
C ASP A 395 24.32 -29.00 14.96
N LYS A 396 25.08 -29.20 13.88
CA LYS A 396 25.06 -30.45 13.11
C LYS A 396 25.62 -31.66 13.86
N GLN A 397 26.46 -31.46 14.89
CA GLN A 397 27.05 -32.58 15.63
C GLN A 397 26.12 -33.13 16.71
N SER A 398 25.48 -32.25 17.49
CA SER A 398 24.54 -32.65 18.54
C SER A 398 23.08 -32.67 18.09
N GLY A 399 22.76 -31.97 16.99
CA GLY A 399 21.40 -31.60 16.55
C GLY A 399 20.64 -30.74 17.56
N ALA A 400 21.35 -30.05 18.45
CA ALA A 400 20.73 -29.10 19.35
C ALA A 400 20.41 -27.79 18.62
N LEU A 401 19.20 -27.28 18.83
CA LEU A 401 18.83 -25.91 18.46
C LEU A 401 19.61 -24.92 19.33
N TRP A 402 20.33 -24.00 18.71
CA TRP A 402 21.06 -22.93 19.38
C TRP A 402 20.19 -21.70 19.58
N ARG A 403 20.25 -21.18 20.80
CA ARG A 403 19.86 -19.80 21.10
C ARG A 403 21.07 -18.90 20.93
N LEU A 404 20.85 -17.59 20.88
CA LEU A 404 21.96 -16.64 20.82
C LEU A 404 22.92 -16.79 22.01
N GLU A 405 22.40 -17.13 23.20
CA GLU A 405 23.23 -17.41 24.37
C GLU A 405 24.22 -18.56 24.10
N ASP A 406 23.82 -19.60 23.36
CA ASP A 406 24.71 -20.71 22.98
C ASP A 406 25.77 -20.24 21.97
N VAL A 407 25.38 -19.42 20.99
CA VAL A 407 26.27 -18.83 19.97
C VAL A 407 27.33 -17.95 20.61
N LEU A 408 26.93 -17.08 21.55
CA LEU A 408 27.85 -16.20 22.29
C LEU A 408 28.52 -16.91 23.47
N GLN A 409 28.26 -18.20 23.70
CA GLN A 409 28.83 -19.03 24.76
C GLN A 409 28.50 -18.51 26.19
N GLY A 410 27.34 -17.88 26.37
CA GLY A 410 26.90 -17.25 27.61
C GLY A 410 27.72 -16.02 28.00
N ASP A 411 28.51 -15.47 27.08
CA ASP A 411 29.41 -14.34 27.34
C ASP A 411 28.64 -13.02 27.25
N THR A 412 28.27 -12.48 28.41
CA THR A 412 27.55 -11.19 28.51
C THR A 412 28.37 -10.02 27.96
N ALA A 413 29.71 -10.10 27.94
CA ALA A 413 30.53 -9.05 27.34
C ALA A 413 30.44 -9.06 25.80
N LYS A 414 30.25 -10.25 25.19
CA LYS A 414 29.95 -10.33 23.76
C LYS A 414 28.53 -9.85 23.46
N LEU A 415 27.56 -10.11 24.34
CA LEU A 415 26.21 -9.56 24.21
C LEU A 415 26.23 -8.02 24.25
N GLU A 416 26.93 -7.42 25.22
CA GLU A 416 27.10 -5.95 25.29
C GLU A 416 27.76 -5.40 24.01
N LYS A 417 28.75 -6.11 23.47
CA LYS A 417 29.40 -5.72 22.22
C LYS A 417 28.48 -5.84 21.01
N LEU A 418 27.74 -6.95 20.89
CA LEU A 418 26.74 -7.16 19.85
C LEU A 418 25.70 -6.05 19.88
N ALA A 419 25.13 -5.77 21.05
CA ALA A 419 24.16 -4.71 21.26
C ALA A 419 24.66 -3.35 20.78
N ALA A 420 25.90 -2.98 21.13
CA ALA A 420 26.50 -1.73 20.68
C ALA A 420 26.70 -1.67 19.16
N LEU A 421 27.14 -2.77 18.54
CA LEU A 421 27.35 -2.83 17.08
C LEU A 421 26.02 -2.74 16.32
N VAL A 422 24.99 -3.45 16.79
CA VAL A 422 23.65 -3.41 16.19
C VAL A 422 23.03 -2.03 16.35
N HIS A 423 23.09 -1.44 17.55
CA HIS A 423 22.66 -0.06 17.79
C HIS A 423 23.31 0.93 16.82
N ASP A 424 24.63 0.87 16.69
CA ASP A 424 25.36 1.78 15.81
C ASP A 424 24.99 1.56 14.33
N GLN A 425 24.73 0.32 13.88
CA GLN A 425 24.25 0.07 12.52
C GLN A 425 22.84 0.65 12.28
N LEU A 426 21.89 0.38 13.17
CA LEU A 426 20.51 0.85 13.03
C LEU A 426 20.43 2.39 13.07
N MET A 427 21.20 3.04 13.95
CA MET A 427 21.25 4.52 14.02
C MET A 427 21.80 5.18 12.75
N ASN A 428 22.47 4.43 11.87
CA ASN A 428 22.97 4.91 10.59
C ASN A 428 22.10 4.52 9.39
N GLN A 429 21.03 3.74 9.60
CA GLN A 429 20.03 3.42 8.58
C GLN A 429 18.95 4.52 8.53
N GLU A 430 18.52 4.91 7.35
CA GLU A 430 17.45 5.90 7.15
C GLU A 430 16.07 5.24 7.26
N GLY A 431 15.05 6.00 7.67
CA GLY A 431 13.65 5.52 7.70
C GLY A 431 13.26 4.70 8.93
N LEU A 432 14.10 4.67 9.98
CA LEU A 432 13.84 3.94 11.23
C LEU A 432 13.32 4.84 12.37
N PHE A 433 12.68 4.22 13.35
CA PHE A 433 12.22 4.84 14.60
C PHE A 433 13.40 5.05 15.56
N TYR A 434 14.15 6.13 15.39
CA TYR A 434 15.38 6.38 16.16
C TYR A 434 15.19 6.46 17.68
N ASP A 435 13.98 6.74 18.15
CA ASP A 435 13.63 6.81 19.56
C ASP A 435 13.43 5.44 20.22
N VAL A 436 13.06 4.40 19.47
CA VAL A 436 12.88 3.02 19.99
C VAL A 436 14.16 2.17 19.88
N ILE A 437 15.08 2.50 18.96
CA ILE A 437 16.35 1.77 18.77
C ILE A 437 17.11 1.53 20.10
N PRO A 438 17.25 2.51 21.02
CA PRO A 438 17.96 2.29 22.28
C PRO A 438 17.36 1.19 23.16
N GLU A 439 16.04 1.03 23.17
CA GLU A 439 15.36 -0.03 23.92
C GLU A 439 15.44 -1.38 23.17
N ALA A 440 15.18 -1.36 21.85
CA ALA A 440 15.25 -2.54 21.00
C ALA A 440 16.67 -3.16 20.96
N THR A 441 17.71 -2.35 21.16
CA THR A 441 19.11 -2.79 21.15
C THR A 441 19.76 -2.87 22.53
N GLU A 442 18.97 -2.82 23.62
CA GLU A 442 19.50 -3.10 24.96
C GLU A 442 20.14 -4.50 25.01
N ALA A 443 21.24 -4.65 25.76
CA ALA A 443 21.98 -5.91 25.90
C ALA A 443 21.21 -6.99 26.69
N ARG A 444 20.11 -7.47 26.11
CA ARG A 444 19.23 -8.53 26.60
C ARG A 444 19.17 -9.64 25.54
N TRP A 445 19.20 -10.90 25.97
CA TRP A 445 19.21 -12.03 25.04
C TRP A 445 17.97 -12.08 24.15
N GLU A 446 16.84 -11.63 24.69
CA GLU A 446 15.53 -11.63 24.06
C GLU A 446 15.46 -10.67 22.87
N ASN A 447 16.16 -9.53 22.95
CA ASN A 447 16.20 -8.50 21.91
C ASN A 447 16.92 -8.95 20.63
N PHE A 448 17.64 -10.07 20.68
CA PHE A 448 18.43 -10.59 19.57
C PHE A 448 18.10 -12.08 19.33
N SER A 449 16.86 -12.48 19.64
CA SER A 449 16.42 -13.87 19.60
C SER A 449 16.12 -14.39 18.18
N THR A 450 15.82 -13.50 17.24
CA THR A 450 15.71 -13.79 15.81
C THR A 450 17.04 -13.51 15.14
N PHE A 451 17.78 -14.57 14.79
CA PHE A 451 19.11 -14.45 14.22
C PHE A 451 19.44 -15.60 13.27
N ALA A 452 20.30 -15.31 12.29
CA ALA A 452 20.89 -16.30 11.41
C ALA A 452 22.42 -16.24 11.45
N LEU A 453 23.05 -17.36 11.10
CA LEU A 453 24.50 -17.47 10.98
C LEU A 453 24.87 -17.84 9.55
N THR A 454 25.77 -17.06 8.96
CA THR A 454 26.54 -17.44 7.78
C THR A 454 27.98 -17.74 8.18
N GLU A 455 28.81 -18.20 7.24
CA GLU A 455 30.23 -18.53 7.51
C GLU A 455 30.98 -17.41 8.25
N GLN A 456 30.61 -16.15 8.03
CA GLN A 456 31.34 -14.98 8.56
C GLN A 456 30.47 -13.99 9.35
N THR A 457 29.15 -14.10 9.30
CA THR A 457 28.23 -13.07 9.81
C THR A 457 27.20 -13.67 10.76
N LEU A 458 26.92 -12.96 11.85
CA LEU A 458 25.71 -13.08 12.65
C LEU A 458 24.75 -11.98 12.19
N ILE A 459 23.58 -12.39 11.67
CA ILE A 459 22.53 -11.49 11.20
C ILE A 459 21.46 -11.43 12.28
N ILE A 460 21.10 -10.23 12.73
CA ILE A 460 19.98 -9.98 13.63
C ILE A 460 18.82 -9.42 12.81
N PHE A 461 17.63 -9.98 13.00
CA PHE A 461 16.40 -9.52 12.34
C PHE A 461 15.49 -8.83 13.34
N PHE A 462 14.99 -7.66 12.95
CA PHE A 462 13.93 -6.93 13.64
C PHE A 462 12.66 -7.04 12.81
N GLN A 463 11.57 -7.45 13.45
CA GLN A 463 10.30 -7.67 12.75
C GLN A 463 9.70 -6.33 12.29
N PRO A 464 8.76 -6.33 11.33
CA PRO A 464 8.06 -5.10 10.96
C PRO A 464 7.44 -4.43 12.19
N TYR A 465 7.50 -3.09 12.24
CA TYR A 465 7.10 -2.24 13.37
C TYR A 465 8.00 -2.28 14.62
N GLU A 466 9.03 -3.13 14.68
CA GLU A 466 9.90 -3.22 15.87
C GLU A 466 10.86 -2.02 15.99
N VAL A 467 11.50 -1.64 14.88
CA VAL A 467 12.46 -0.52 14.82
C VAL A 467 12.19 0.46 13.68
N GLY A 468 11.13 0.25 12.90
CA GLY A 468 10.75 1.09 11.77
C GLY A 468 9.33 0.80 11.29
N PRO A 469 8.76 1.64 10.40
CA PRO A 469 7.42 1.42 9.87
C PRO A 469 7.35 0.14 9.04
N TYR A 470 6.14 -0.35 8.73
CA TYR A 470 5.98 -1.55 7.89
C TYR A 470 6.70 -1.47 6.55
N ALA A 471 6.76 -0.27 5.96
CA ALA A 471 7.46 -0.01 4.70
C ALA A 471 8.98 -0.24 4.79
N ALA A 472 9.57 -0.21 5.98
CA ALA A 472 10.97 -0.60 6.19
C ALA A 472 11.18 -2.12 6.12
N GLY A 473 10.09 -2.90 6.11
CA GLY A 473 10.11 -4.36 6.08
C GLY A 473 10.75 -4.96 7.33
N ILE A 474 11.34 -6.15 7.15
CA ILE A 474 12.21 -6.76 8.16
C ILE A 474 13.55 -6.03 8.09
N VAL A 475 13.98 -5.46 9.21
CA VAL A 475 15.23 -4.71 9.31
C VAL A 475 16.34 -5.63 9.77
N GLU A 476 17.50 -5.56 9.12
CA GLU A 476 18.63 -6.44 9.39
C GLU A 476 19.84 -5.67 9.90
N ALA A 477 20.57 -6.28 10.85
CA ALA A 477 21.88 -5.85 11.29
C ALA A 477 22.89 -6.99 11.16
N GLU A 478 23.91 -6.79 10.32
CA GLU A 478 24.92 -7.79 9.99
C GLU A 478 26.22 -7.55 10.78
N ILE A 479 26.53 -8.45 11.72
CA ILE A 479 27.72 -8.35 12.56
C ILE A 479 28.71 -9.44 12.19
N ARG A 480 29.95 -9.06 11.85
CA ARG A 480 30.99 -10.06 11.56
C ARG A 480 31.34 -10.85 12.83
N LEU A 481 31.44 -12.17 12.68
CA LEU A 481 31.76 -13.08 13.78
C LEU A 481 33.14 -12.79 14.41
N ASP A 482 34.11 -12.35 13.60
CA ASP A 482 35.45 -11.99 14.09
C ASP A 482 35.44 -10.75 14.99
N GLU A 483 34.51 -9.82 14.80
CA GLU A 483 34.30 -8.69 15.69
C GLU A 483 33.82 -9.16 17.06
N LEU A 484 33.05 -10.24 17.14
CA LEU A 484 32.63 -10.85 18.40
C LEU A 484 33.65 -11.83 18.98
N GLY A 485 34.79 -12.02 18.31
CA GLY A 485 35.80 -13.01 18.68
C GLY A 485 35.31 -14.45 18.54
N LEU A 486 34.38 -14.69 17.63
CA LEU A 486 33.82 -16.00 17.30
C LEU A 486 34.44 -16.55 16.02
N ALA A 487 34.64 -17.86 16.00
CA ALA A 487 35.00 -18.65 14.83
C ALA A 487 34.45 -20.06 15.07
N PHE A 488 33.72 -20.60 14.10
CA PHE A 488 33.00 -21.87 14.22
C PHE A 488 33.68 -23.00 13.45
#